data_AF-A0A7X9Q923-F1
#
_entry.id   AF-A0A7X9Q923-F1
#
_cell.length_a   1.000
_cell.length_b   1.000
_cell.length_c   1.000
_cell.angle_alpha   90.00
_cell.angle_beta   90.00
_cell.angle_gamma   90.00
#
_symmetry.space_group_name_H-M   'P 1'
#
loop_
_entity.id
_entity.type
_entity.pdbx_description
1 polymer ?
#
loop_
_entity_poly.entity_id
_entity_poly.type
_entity_poly.pdbx_seq_one_letter_code
_entity_poly.pdbx_strand_id
1 'polypeptide(L)' 'MKNNFEDDNRVIVDMNVEGMSWYNPNKTSDLGINSNLSKYDFFKLMLSSLKAALTIAAIFSIALIIFVIFCLKVWFKV' A
#
# COMPACT_ATOMS: atom_id res chain seq x y z
N MET A 1 -15.65 4.78 -28.17
CA MET A 1 -15.25 5.05 -26.76
C MET A 1 -14.37 6.29 -26.79
N LYS A 2 -14.86 7.41 -26.24
CA LYS A 2 -14.08 8.66 -26.15
C LYS A 2 -13.36 8.61 -24.81
N ASN A 3 -12.06 8.33 -24.84
CA ASN A 3 -11.23 8.39 -23.65
C ASN A 3 -11.02 9.87 -23.33
N ASN A 4 -11.68 10.36 -22.29
CA ASN A 4 -11.39 11.68 -21.76
C ASN A 4 -10.08 11.54 -20.99
N PHE A 5 -9.02 12.18 -21.50
CA PHE A 5 -7.77 12.32 -20.77
C PHE A 5 -8.05 13.30 -19.62
N GLU A 6 -8.39 12.78 -18.45
CA GLU A 6 -8.39 13.57 -17.23
C GLU A 6 -6.93 13.86 -16.89
N ASP A 7 -6.55 15.14 -16.94
CA ASP A 7 -5.22 15.58 -16.55
C ASP A 7 -5.11 15.44 -15.03
N ASP A 8 -4.28 14.50 -14.57
CA ASP A 8 -4.08 14.16 -13.16
C ASP A 8 -3.46 15.31 -12.33
N ASN A 9 -3.21 16.48 -12.93
CA ASN A 9 -2.57 17.65 -12.32
C ASN A 9 -1.22 17.31 -11.67
N ARG A 10 -0.58 16.21 -12.12
CA ARG A 10 0.70 15.71 -11.64
C ARG A 10 1.80 16.21 -12.57
N VAL A 11 2.74 16.96 -12.01
CA VAL A 11 3.94 17.39 -12.72
C VAL A 11 4.97 16.26 -12.64
N ILE A 12 5.20 15.59 -13.78
CA ILE A 12 6.21 14.50 -13.88
C ILE A 12 7.62 15.09 -13.84
N VAL A 13 7.83 16.24 -14.50
CA VAL A 13 9.09 16.98 -14.54
C VAL A 13 8.77 18.47 -14.54
N ASP A 14 9.42 19.24 -13.68
CA ASP A 14 9.29 20.69 -13.72
C ASP A 14 9.99 21.25 -14.98
N MET A 15 9.22 21.73 -15.93
CA MET A 15 9.71 22.36 -17.16
C MET A 15 10.00 23.86 -16.97
N ASN A 16 10.14 24.33 -15.73
CA ASN A 16 10.53 25.71 -15.41
C ASN A 16 12.03 25.94 -15.71
N VAL A 17 12.36 26.05 -16.98
CA VAL A 17 13.73 26.24 -17.48
C VAL A 17 14.00 27.71 -17.76
N GLU A 18 15.08 28.26 -17.21
CA GLU A 18 15.50 29.64 -17.44
C GLU A 18 15.67 29.95 -18.93
N GLY A 19 15.12 31.09 -19.38
CA GLY A 19 15.20 31.54 -20.77
C GLY A 19 14.07 31.07 -21.70
N MET A 20 13.19 30.18 -21.25
CA MET A 20 11.98 29.81 -22.00
C MET A 20 10.83 30.81 -21.78
N SER A 21 9.90 30.93 -22.74
CA SER A 21 8.76 31.86 -22.66
C SER A 21 7.78 31.55 -21.52
N TRP A 22 7.79 30.31 -21.03
CA TRP A 22 7.00 29.81 -19.91
C TRP A 22 7.76 29.78 -18.58
N TYR A 23 8.97 30.35 -18.53
CA TYR A 23 9.75 30.46 -17.29
C TYR A 23 9.07 31.42 -16.30
N ASN A 24 8.94 30.99 -15.05
CA ASN A 24 8.45 31.83 -13.97
C ASN A 24 9.41 31.73 -12.76
N PRO A 25 10.08 32.84 -12.38
CA PRO A 25 11.05 32.83 -11.28
C PRO A 25 10.39 32.63 -9.90
N ASN A 26 9.08 32.88 -9.78
CA ASN A 26 8.33 32.68 -8.53
C ASN A 26 7.66 31.31 -8.45
N LYS A 27 7.84 30.45 -9.47
CA LYS A 27 7.27 29.10 -9.47
C LYS A 27 8.18 28.19 -8.67
N THR A 28 7.73 27.82 -7.47
CA THR A 28 8.36 26.75 -6.69
C THR A 28 8.14 25.43 -7.42
N SER A 29 9.22 24.69 -7.66
CA SER A 29 9.18 23.37 -8.28
C SER A 29 8.53 22.38 -7.33
N ASP A 30 7.20 22.35 -7.29
CA ASP A 30 6.44 21.25 -6.69
C ASP A 30 6.56 20.04 -7.62
N LEU A 31 7.78 19.48 -7.70
CA LEU A 31 7.96 18.07 -7.95
C LEU A 31 7.02 17.39 -6.97
N GLY A 32 6.04 16.63 -7.46
CA GLY A 32 4.91 16.11 -6.71
C GLY A 32 5.27 15.10 -5.61
N ILE A 33 6.23 15.43 -4.76
CA ILE A 33 6.47 14.86 -3.44
C ILE A 33 5.45 15.52 -2.49
N ASN A 34 4.17 15.40 -2.83
CA ASN A 34 3.15 15.38 -1.79
C ASN A 34 3.26 14.02 -1.09
N SER A 35 4.38 13.79 -0.41
CA SER A 35 4.53 12.71 0.57
C SER A 35 3.86 13.10 1.88
N ASN A 36 2.77 13.87 1.83
CA ASN A 36 1.83 13.97 2.93
C ASN A 36 0.83 12.84 2.81
N LEU A 37 1.34 11.62 2.59
CA LEU A 37 0.54 10.43 2.76
C LEU A 37 0.41 10.28 4.27
N SER A 38 -0.67 10.89 4.75
CA SER A 38 -1.04 10.94 6.15
C SER A 38 -0.88 9.55 6.74
N LYS A 39 -0.28 9.43 7.93
CA LYS A 39 -0.08 8.13 8.59
C LYS A 39 -1.37 7.31 8.62
N TYR A 40 -2.52 7.99 8.68
CA TYR A 40 -3.86 7.42 8.58
C TYR A 40 -4.17 6.71 7.25
N ASP A 41 -3.68 7.21 6.12
CA ASP A 41 -3.87 6.59 4.81
C ASP A 41 -2.94 5.40 4.60
N PHE A 42 -1.71 5.45 5.12
CA PHE A 42 -0.83 4.28 5.19
C PHE A 42 -1.44 3.15 6.02
N PHE A 43 -2.01 3.48 7.19
CA PHE A 43 -2.67 2.49 8.04
C PHE A 43 -3.87 1.83 7.34
N LYS A 44 -4.66 2.58 6.57
CA LYS A 44 -5.78 2.01 5.79
C LYS A 44 -5.28 1.05 4.71
N LEU A 45 -4.21 1.40 3.99
CA LEU A 45 -3.60 0.51 2.99
C LEU A 45 -2.99 -0.74 3.63
N MET A 46 -2.34 -0.60 4.79
CA MET A 46 -1.73 -1.70 5.52
C MET A 46 -2.78 -2.65 6.12
N LEU A 47 -3.93 -2.12 6.58
CA LEU A 47 -5.02 -2.91 7.14
C LEU A 47 -5.60 -3.91 6.14
N SER A 48 -5.66 -3.53 4.85
CA SER A 48 -6.12 -4.43 3.78
C SER A 48 -5.24 -5.67 3.65
N SER A 49 -3.92 -5.49 3.66
CA SER A 49 -2.97 -6.60 3.57
C SER A 49 -2.95 -7.44 4.86
N LEU A 50 -3.10 -6.80 6.01
CA LEU A 50 -3.11 -7.46 7.31
C LEU A 50 -4.28 -8.45 7.44
N LYS A 51 -5.45 -8.11 6.90
CA LYS A 51 -6.60 -9.03 6.89
C LYS A 51 -6.33 -10.30 6.09
N ALA A 52 -5.66 -10.20 4.94
CA ALA A 52 -5.29 -11.37 4.15
C ALA A 52 -4.27 -12.27 4.89
N ALA A 53 -3.25 -11.66 5.50
CA ALA A 53 -2.27 -12.38 6.31
C ALA A 53 -2.90 -13.07 7.53
N LEU A 54 -3.89 -12.42 8.16
CA LEU A 54 -4.63 -12.98 9.29
C LEU A 54 -5.37 -14.26 8.92
N THR A 55 -5.96 -14.33 7.72
CA THR A 55 -6.67 -15.53 7.25
C THR A 55 -5.74 -16.73 7.15
N ILE A 56 -4.54 -16.52 6.60
CA ILE A 56 -3.52 -17.57 6.44
C ILE A 56 -3.03 -18.03 7.82
N ALA A 57 -2.73 -17.09 8.72
CA ALA A 57 -2.33 -17.41 10.09
C ALA A 57 -3.42 -18.21 10.84
N ALA A 58 -4.69 -17.89 10.64
CA ALA A 58 -5.80 -18.62 11.25
C ALA A 58 -5.87 -20.08 10.78
N ILE A 59 -5.69 -20.33 9.48
CA ILE A 59 -5.70 -21.69 8.91
C ILE A 59 -4.56 -22.52 9.51
N PHE A 60 -3.35 -21.96 9.57
CA PHE A 60 -2.20 -22.64 10.18
C PHE A 60 -2.40 -22.91 11.67
N SER A 61 -2.95 -21.94 12.41
CA SER A 61 -3.26 -22.10 13.83
C SER A 61 -4.24 -23.27 14.06
N ILE A 62 -5.30 -23.36 13.25
CA ILE A 62 -6.26 -24.47 13.32
C ILE A 62 -5.58 -25.81 13.02
N ALA A 63 -4.75 -25.88 11.98
CA ALA A 63 -4.02 -27.10 11.64
C ALA A 63 -3.08 -27.56 12.78
N LEU A 64 -2.38 -26.61 13.43
CA LEU A 64 -1.55 -26.92 14.59
C LEU A 64 -2.36 -27.41 15.79
N ILE A 65 -3.52 -26.81 16.06
CA ILE A 65 -4.40 -27.26 17.14
C ILE A 65 -4.88 -28.69 16.89
N ILE A 66 -5.31 -29.00 15.66
CA ILE A 66 -5.71 -30.35 15.27
C ILE A 66 -4.55 -31.33 15.44
N PHE A 67 -3.35 -30.94 15.01
CA PHE A 67 -2.13 -31.75 15.16
C PHE A 67 -1.80 -32.02 16.64
N VAL A 68 -1.85 -31.00 17.49
CA VAL A 68 -1.61 -31.16 18.94
C VAL A 68 -2.66 -32.08 19.57
N ILE A 69 -3.95 -31.90 19.24
CA ILE A 69 -5.02 -32.78 19.73
C ILE A 69 -4.77 -34.22 19.26
N PHE A 70 -4.37 -34.42 18.01
CA PHE A 70 -4.03 -35.73 17.47
C PHE A 70 -2.87 -36.37 18.26
N CYS A 71 -1.78 -35.64 18.49
CA CYS A 71 -0.67 -36.14 19.31
C CYS A 71 -1.13 -36.52 20.72
N LEU A 72 -1.93 -35.68 21.39
CA LEU A 72 -2.41 -35.94 22.75
C LEU A 72 -3.36 -37.14 22.83
N LYS A 73 -4.29 -37.27 21.86
CA LYS A 73 -5.37 -38.26 21.92
C LYS A 73 -5.04 -39.60 21.27
N VAL A 74 -4.18 -39.60 20.24
CA VAL A 74 -3.83 -40.81 19.48
C VAL A 74 -2.45 -41.32 19.87
N TRP A 75 -1.49 -40.41 20.07
CA TRP A 75 -0.10 -40.82 20.25
C TRP A 75 0.32 -40.97 21.71
N PHE A 76 -0.06 -40.02 22.57
CA PHE A 76 0.24 -40.08 24.01
C PHE A 76 -0.81 -40.83 24.83
N LYS A 77 -1.93 -41.21 24.20
CA LYS A 77 -2.89 -42.12 24.82
C LYS A 77 -2.44 -43.56 24.61
N VAL A 78 -1.47 -43.97 25.44
CA VAL A 78 -1.13 -45.37 25.73
C VAL A 78 -1.89 -45.80 26.98
#